data_AF-A0A972SWK4-F1
#
_entry.id   AF-A0A972SWK4-F1
#
_cell.length_a   1.000
_cell.length_b   1.000
_cell.length_c   1.000
_cell.angle_alpha   90.00
_cell.angle_beta   90.00
_cell.angle_gamma   90.00
#
_symmetry.space_group_name_H-M   'P 1'
#
loop_
_entity.id
_entity.type
_entity.pdbx_description
1 polymer ?
#
loop_
_entity_poly.entity_id
_entity_poly.type
_entity_poly.pdbx_seq_one_letter_code
_entity_poly.pdbx_strand_id
1 'polypeptide(L)' 'MTDWIKEVEPLTLKGQISVPYTWWAGETAGRFLSSLRDERKILGTRCSGCGKVYV' A
#
# COMPACT_ATOMS: atom_id res chain seq x y z
N MET A 1 15.17 -3.18 -30.63
CA MET A 1 14.04 -2.35 -31.11
C MET A 1 13.85 -1.16 -30.16
N THR A 2 14.79 -0.23 -30.13
CA THR A 2 14.66 1.01 -29.33
C THR A 2 15.46 2.18 -29.92
N ASP A 3 16.10 2.02 -31.08
CA ASP A 3 17.00 3.02 -31.64
C ASP A 3 16.30 4.33 -32.03
N TRP A 4 15.01 4.28 -32.31
CA TRP A 4 14.18 5.46 -32.60
C TRP A 4 14.10 6.47 -31.43
N ILE A 5 14.34 6.03 -30.19
CA ILE A 5 14.36 6.92 -29.01
C ILE A 5 15.56 7.88 -29.05
N LYS A 6 16.61 7.56 -29.81
CA LYS A 6 17.79 8.44 -29.93
C LYS A 6 17.54 9.69 -30.77
N GLU A 7 16.46 9.72 -31.55
CA GLU A 7 16.14 10.81 -32.48
C GLU A 7 14.98 11.70 -31.99
N VAL A 8 14.54 11.54 -30.73
CA VAL A 8 13.46 12.36 -30.15
C VAL A 8 13.97 13.24 -29.01
N GLU A 9 13.41 14.46 -28.91
CA GLU A 9 13.71 15.39 -27.82
C GLU A 9 12.81 15.08 -26.60
N PRO A 10 13.37 14.84 -25.39
CA PRO A 10 12.56 14.55 -24.21
C PRO A 10 11.71 15.75 -23.78
N LEU A 11 10.40 15.56 -23.69
CA LEU A 11 9.47 16.58 -23.22
C LEU A 11 9.07 16.32 -21.76
N THR A 12 9.25 17.31 -20.89
CA THR A 12 8.73 17.28 -19.51
C THR A 12 7.54 18.22 -19.38
N LEU A 13 6.35 17.67 -19.20
CA LEU A 13 5.12 18.44 -18.96
C LEU A 13 4.78 18.40 -17.46
N LYS A 14 4.36 19.54 -16.91
CA LYS A 14 3.78 19.59 -15.57
C LYS A 14 2.36 19.02 -15.62
N GLY A 15 2.25 17.72 -15.33
CA GLY A 15 0.98 17.03 -15.12
C GLY A 15 0.89 16.50 -13.69
N GLN A 16 -0.28 16.60 -13.08
CA GLN A 16 -0.56 15.91 -11.82
C GLN A 16 -1.27 14.60 -12.15
N ILE A 17 -0.65 13.48 -11.78
CA ILE A 17 -1.35 12.20 -11.77
C ILE A 17 -2.20 12.19 -10.49
N SER A 18 -3.51 12.40 -10.65
CA SER A 18 -4.48 12.19 -9.56
C SER A 18 -5.11 10.83 -9.75
N VAL A 19 -4.84 9.91 -8.82
CA VAL A 19 -5.47 8.60 -8.79
C VAL A 19 -6.48 8.59 -7.63
N PRO A 20 -7.79 8.78 -7.89
CA PRO A 20 -8.78 9.01 -6.85
C PRO A 20 -9.24 7.71 -6.17
N TYR A 21 -8.32 6.82 -5.82
CA TYR A 21 -8.64 5.65 -5.03
C TYR A 21 -8.60 5.98 -3.54
N THR A 22 -9.58 5.46 -2.81
CA THR A 22 -9.50 5.40 -1.36
C THR A 22 -8.45 4.35 -1.01
N TRP A 23 -7.31 4.79 -0.51
CA TRP A 23 -6.27 3.92 0.03
C TRP A 23 -6.77 3.29 1.33
N TRP A 24 -7.51 2.20 1.21
CA TRP A 24 -7.97 1.43 2.34
C TRP A 24 -6.91 0.40 2.70
N ALA A 25 -6.49 0.40 3.97
CA ALA A 25 -5.51 -0.55 4.49
C ALA A 25 -6.01 -2.01 4.49
N GLY A 26 -7.29 -2.25 4.16
CA GLY A 26 -7.93 -3.55 4.31
C GLY A 26 -8.39 -3.80 5.75
N GLU A 27 -9.15 -4.87 5.94
CA GLU A 27 -9.73 -5.23 7.23
C GLU A 27 -8.66 -5.50 8.29
N THR A 28 -7.64 -6.30 7.96
CA THR A 28 -6.61 -6.73 8.89
C THR A 28 -5.75 -5.58 9.40
N ALA A 29 -5.15 -4.80 8.49
CA ALA A 29 -4.31 -3.67 8.89
C ALA A 29 -5.15 -2.52 9.48
N GLY A 30 -6.37 -2.30 8.97
CA GLY A 30 -7.31 -1.35 9.56
C GLY A 30 -7.60 -1.66 11.03
N ARG A 31 -7.95 -2.91 11.34
CA ARG A 31 -8.18 -3.36 12.72
C ARG A 31 -6.93 -3.20 13.60
N PHE A 32 -5.76 -3.59 13.10
CA PHE A 32 -4.50 -3.42 13.83
C PHE A 32 -4.24 -1.95 14.20
N LEU A 33 -4.33 -1.05 13.22
CA LEU A 33 -4.06 0.38 13.41
C LEU A 33 -5.10 1.04 14.34
N SER A 34 -6.38 0.70 14.19
CA SER A 34 -7.43 1.20 15.07
C SER A 34 -7.25 0.72 16.51
N SER A 35 -6.99 -0.57 16.75
CA SER A 35 -6.76 -1.06 18.11
C SER A 35 -5.48 -0.50 18.73
N LEU A 36 -4.44 -0.23 17.93
CA LEU A 36 -3.24 0.46 18.41
C LEU A 36 -3.56 1.89 18.87
N ARG A 37 -4.27 2.67 18.06
CA ARG A 37 -4.62 4.07 18.34
C ARG A 37 -5.62 4.20 19.48
N ASP A 38 -6.70 3.44 19.41
CA ASP A 38 -7.91 3.65 20.22
C ASP A 38 -7.88 2.82 21.52
N GLU A 39 -7.31 1.61 21.46
CA GLU A 39 -7.26 0.70 22.61
C GLU A 39 -5.87 0.59 23.24
N ARG A 40 -4.83 1.13 22.61
CA ARG A 40 -3.42 0.97 23.00
C ARG A 40 -3.01 -0.51 23.09
N LYS A 41 -3.52 -1.32 22.17
CA LYS A 41 -3.23 -2.77 22.09
C LYS A 41 -2.50 -3.11 20.80
N ILE A 42 -1.57 -4.05 20.91
CA ILE A 42 -0.93 -4.69 19.76
C ILE A 42 -1.69 -6.00 19.49
N LEU A 43 -2.31 -6.09 18.32
CA LEU A 43 -3.05 -7.28 17.90
C LEU A 43 -2.22 -8.09 16.90
N GLY A 44 -2.36 -9.42 16.95
CA GLY A 44 -1.79 -10.32 15.95
C GLY A 44 -2.85 -11.23 15.35
N THR A 45 -2.62 -11.66 14.12
CA THR A 45 -3.48 -12.65 13.44
C THR A 45 -2.92 -14.04 13.65
N ARG A 46 -3.75 -14.94 14.19
CA ARG A 46 -3.36 -16.33 14.46
C ARG A 46 -3.83 -17.26 13.33
N CYS A 47 -2.90 -18.02 12.75
CA CYS A 47 -3.23 -19.10 11.84
C CYS A 47 -3.93 -20.24 12.60
N SER A 48 -5.11 -20.66 12.15
CA SER A 48 -5.87 -21.75 12.77
C SER A 48 -5.22 -23.13 12.55
N GLY A 49 -4.47 -23.32 11.46
CA GLY A 49 -3.84 -24.60 11.14
C GLY A 49 -2.54 -24.89 11.92
N CYS A 50 -1.65 -23.89 12.04
CA CYS A 50 -0.35 -24.07 12.69
C CYS A 50 -0.17 -23.27 13.99
N GLY A 51 -1.14 -22.44 14.36
CA GLY A 51 -1.10 -21.64 15.58
C GLY A 51 -0.13 -20.46 15.57
N LYS A 52 0.65 -20.25 14.51
CA LYS A 52 1.56 -19.10 14.39
C LYS A 52 0.78 -17.78 14.42
N VAL A 53 1.32 -16.80 15.14
CA VAL A 53 0.78 -15.44 15.24
C VAL A 53 1.67 -14.47 14.47
N TYR A 54 1.05 -13.65 13.62
CA TYR A 54 1.69 -12.58 12.86
C TYR A 54 1.27 -11.23 13.45
N VAL A 55 2.23 -10.37 13.74
CA VAL A 55 2.05 -9.02 14.30
C VAL A 55 2.75 -8.03 13.39
#